data_AF-A0A498CQS3-F1
#
_entry.id   AF-A0A498CQS3-F1
#
_cell.length_a   1.000
_cell.length_b   1.000
_cell.length_c   1.000
_cell.angle_alpha   90.00
_cell.angle_beta   90.00
_cell.angle_gamma   90.00
#
_symmetry.space_group_name_H-M   'P 1'
#
loop_
_entity.id
_entity.type
_entity.pdbx_description
1 polymer ?
#
loop_
_entity_poly.entity_id
_entity_poly.type
_entity_poly.pdbx_seq_one_letter_code
_entity_poly.pdbx_strand_id
1 'polypeptide(L)'
;MSDIEKKARELLKAECPDIRDEAFEYGSMMTVINLHAVMRALRAALKLRWQPIETAPRDGTRLLLFGDGDMVAAYFNVGYATWDDGDHHDDIQGLTHWQPLPAAPEISR
;
A
#
# COMPACT_ATOMS: atom_id res chain seq x y z
N MET A 1 11.10 -13.30 -13.34
CA MET A 1 11.07 -12.16 -12.40
C MET A 1 9.61 -11.90 -12.07
N SER A 2 9.24 -11.90 -10.79
CA SER A 2 7.83 -11.72 -10.39
C SER A 2 7.39 -10.25 -10.47
N ASP A 3 6.09 -9.99 -10.53
CA ASP A 3 5.55 -8.61 -10.52
C ASP A 3 5.96 -7.83 -9.27
N ILE A 4 6.05 -8.53 -8.13
CA ILE A 4 6.52 -7.94 -6.88
C ILE A 4 8.00 -7.56 -6.95
N GLU A 5 8.84 -8.38 -7.59
CA GLU A 5 10.25 -8.08 -7.76
C GLU A 5 10.46 -6.90 -8.72
N LYS A 6 9.65 -6.80 -9.78
CA LYS A 6 9.67 -5.66 -10.70
C LYS A 6 9.32 -4.35 -9.98
N LYS A 7 8.22 -4.34 -9.21
CA LYS A 7 7.80 -3.17 -8.41
C LYS A 7 8.85 -2.78 -7.36
N ALA A 8 9.43 -3.76 -6.68
CA ALA A 8 10.50 -3.50 -5.70
C ALA A 8 11.71 -2.83 -6.36
N ARG A 9 12.12 -3.28 -7.55
CA ARG A 9 13.24 -2.66 -8.30
C ARG A 9 12.92 -1.23 -8.75
N GLU A 10 11.71 -0.98 -9.21
CA GLU A 10 11.27 0.38 -9.58
C GLU A 10 11.28 1.32 -8.38
N LEU A 11 10.76 0.85 -7.23
CA LEU A 11 10.78 1.63 -5.99
C LEU A 11 12.21 1.92 -5.52
N LEU A 12 13.10 0.93 -5.53
CA LEU A 12 14.50 1.13 -5.15
C LEU A 12 15.19 2.16 -6.05
N LYS A 13 14.95 2.13 -7.36
CA LYS A 13 15.50 3.14 -8.28
C LYS A 13 14.98 4.55 -8.00
N ALA A 14 13.70 4.68 -7.67
CA ALA A 14 13.08 5.98 -7.40
C ALA A 14 13.50 6.55 -6.04
N GLU A 15 13.50 5.71 -5.00
CA GLU A 15 13.64 6.13 -3.62
C GLU A 15 15.08 6.03 -3.11
N CYS A 16 15.96 5.28 -3.80
CA CYS A 16 17.38 5.05 -3.47
C CYS A 16 18.24 5.00 -4.74
N PRO A 17 18.31 6.08 -5.55
CA PRO A 17 19.13 6.11 -6.77
C PRO A 17 20.62 5.83 -6.50
N ASP A 18 21.06 6.14 -5.28
CA ASP A 18 22.39 5.99 -4.68
C ASP A 18 22.65 4.59 -4.09
N ILE A 19 21.73 3.63 -4.25
CA ILE A 19 21.83 2.33 -3.54
C ILE A 19 23.11 1.53 -3.83
N ARG A 20 23.78 1.79 -4.96
CA ARG A 20 25.07 1.16 -5.29
C ARG A 20 26.21 1.72 -4.46
N ASP A 21 26.17 3.01 -4.14
CA ASP A 21 27.18 3.67 -3.31
C ASP A 21 26.94 3.34 -1.82
N GLU A 22 25.69 3.02 -1.48
CA GLU A 22 25.26 2.55 -0.17
C GLU A 22 25.39 1.03 0.03
N ALA A 23 25.87 0.31 -0.99
CA ALA A 23 26.13 -1.12 -0.95
C ALA A 23 27.64 -1.37 -0.92
N PHE A 24 28.10 -2.19 0.03
CA PHE A 24 29.49 -2.59 0.12
C PHE A 24 29.61 -4.10 0.25
N GLU A 25 30.66 -4.65 -0.37
CA GLU A 25 30.98 -6.07 -0.26
C GLU A 25 31.62 -6.35 1.09
N TYR A 26 31.04 -7.28 1.84
CA TYR A 26 31.60 -7.80 3.09
C TYR A 26 32.06 -9.23 2.85
N GLY A 27 33.34 -9.39 2.54
CA GLY A 27 33.91 -10.66 2.08
C GLY A 27 33.41 -11.07 0.69
N SER A 28 33.70 -12.31 0.29
CA SER A 28 33.44 -12.80 -1.08
C SER A 28 31.99 -13.21 -1.36
N MET A 29 31.06 -13.02 -0.42
CA MET A 29 29.75 -13.68 -0.50
C MET A 29 28.57 -12.87 0.03
N MET A 30 28.79 -11.69 0.62
CA MET A 30 27.72 -10.91 1.22
C MET A 30 27.80 -9.44 0.78
N THR A 31 26.72 -8.94 0.19
CA THR A 31 26.52 -7.50 0.00
C THR A 31 25.81 -6.96 1.22
N VAL A 32 26.40 -5.96 1.86
CA VAL A 32 25.76 -5.21 2.94
C VAL A 32 25.24 -3.90 2.36
N ILE A 33 24.01 -3.54 2.72
CA ILE A 33 23.37 -2.30 2.29
C ILE A 33 23.17 -1.42 3.53
N ASN A 34 23.44 -0.13 3.41
CA ASN A 34 23.17 0.83 4.48
C ASN A 34 21.70 0.77 4.90
N LEU A 35 21.46 0.60 6.20
CA LEU A 35 20.12 0.54 6.77
C LEU A 35 19.27 1.76 6.40
N HIS A 36 19.86 2.95 6.26
CA HIS A 36 19.14 4.15 5.85
C HIS A 36 18.52 4.04 4.45
N ALA A 37 19.22 3.44 3.49
CA ALA A 37 18.69 3.18 2.15
C ALA A 37 17.52 2.19 2.21
N VAL A 38 17.67 1.10 2.97
CA VAL A 38 16.58 0.13 3.18
C VAL A 38 15.36 0.80 3.82
N MET A 39 15.56 1.61 4.86
CA MET A 39 14.48 2.30 5.56
C MET A 39 13.77 3.35 4.68
N ARG A 40 14.47 4.02 3.75
CA ARG A 40 13.85 4.92 2.76
C ARG A 40 12.87 4.16 1.86
N ALA A 41 13.34 3.08 1.25
CA ALA A 41 12.51 2.25 0.39
C ALA A 41 11.31 1.66 1.14
N LEU A 42 11.51 1.17 2.37
CA LEU A 42 10.42 0.65 3.19
C LEU A 42 9.40 1.74 3.57
N ARG A 43 9.84 2.93 3.98
CA ARG A 43 8.91 4.04 4.27
C ARG A 43 8.10 4.43 3.05
N ALA A 44 8.71 4.45 1.87
CA ALA A 44 8.01 4.77 0.63
C ALA A 44 7.01 3.68 0.22
N ALA A 45 7.36 2.40 0.44
CA ALA A 45 6.47 1.26 0.23
C ALA A 45 5.28 1.27 1.21
N LEU A 46 5.54 1.65 2.47
CA LEU A 46 4.54 1.72 3.53
C LEU A 46 3.71 3.00 3.49
N LYS A 47 4.09 3.97 2.65
CA LYS A 47 3.32 5.21 2.50
C LYS A 47 1.98 4.86 1.86
N LEU A 48 0.91 5.21 2.56
CA LEU A 48 -0.45 5.06 2.05
C LEU A 48 -0.57 5.83 0.72
N ARG A 49 -0.81 5.08 -0.36
CA ARG A 49 -1.01 5.62 -1.70
C ARG A 49 -2.32 5.08 -2.23
N TRP A 50 -3.08 5.96 -2.85
CA TRP A 50 -4.25 5.58 -3.63
C TRP A 50 -3.85 4.62 -4.75
N GLN A 51 -4.62 3.55 -4.89
CA GLN A 51 -4.48 2.52 -5.90
C GLN A 51 -5.80 2.39 -6.66
N PRO A 52 -5.79 1.95 -7.93
CA PRO A 52 -7.03 1.71 -8.68
C PRO A 52 -7.94 0.70 -7.96
N ILE A 53 -9.24 0.95 -7.94
CA ILE A 53 -10.22 0.11 -7.21
C ILE A 53 -10.20 -1.35 -7.67
N GLU A 54 -9.79 -1.64 -8.91
CA GLU A 54 -9.73 -2.98 -9.48
C GLU A 54 -8.70 -3.87 -8.76
N THR A 55 -7.69 -3.25 -8.13
CA THR A 55 -6.63 -3.92 -7.37
C THR A 55 -6.94 -4.05 -5.88
N ALA A 56 -8.09 -3.57 -5.43
CA ALA A 56 -8.47 -3.61 -4.03
C ALA A 56 -8.63 -5.05 -3.54
N PRO A 57 -8.15 -5.37 -2.31
CA PRO A 57 -8.38 -6.67 -1.72
C PRO A 57 -9.89 -6.90 -1.51
N ARG A 58 -10.35 -8.10 -1.87
CA ARG A 58 -11.75 -8.55 -1.76
C ARG A 58 -11.92 -9.60 -0.66
N ASP A 59 -11.03 -9.58 0.33
CA ASP A 59 -10.95 -10.55 1.43
C ASP A 59 -11.74 -10.11 2.69
N GLY A 60 -12.54 -9.05 2.57
CA GLY A 60 -13.29 -8.47 3.69
C GLY A 60 -12.50 -7.47 4.55
N THR A 61 -11.24 -7.16 4.21
CA THR A 61 -10.48 -6.10 4.87
C THR A 61 -11.18 -4.75 4.67
N ARG A 62 -11.28 -3.94 5.74
CA ARG A 62 -11.75 -2.55 5.65
C ARG A 62 -10.69 -1.65 5.03
N LEU A 63 -11.10 -0.85 4.06
CA LEU A 63 -10.28 0.05 3.26
C LEU A 63 -10.89 1.45 3.29
N LEU A 64 -10.08 2.45 2.94
CA LEU A 64 -10.59 3.75 2.56
C LEU A 64 -10.78 3.77 1.04
N LEU A 65 -12.00 4.00 0.59
CA LEU A 65 -12.38 4.04 -0.82
C LEU A 65 -12.64 5.48 -1.24
N PHE A 66 -12.42 5.78 -2.52
CA PHE A 66 -12.66 7.10 -3.12
C PHE A 66 -13.37 6.95 -4.46
N GLY A 67 -14.40 7.75 -4.66
CA GLY A 67 -15.25 7.77 -5.85
C GLY A 67 -16.14 9.00 -5.84
N ASP A 68 -16.50 9.51 -7.02
CA ASP A 68 -17.43 10.64 -7.16
C ASP A 68 -17.10 11.89 -6.32
N GLY A 69 -15.82 12.10 -6.00
CA GLY A 69 -15.35 13.24 -5.22
C GLY A 69 -15.44 13.10 -3.70
N ASP A 70 -15.86 11.93 -3.19
CA ASP A 70 -15.97 11.64 -1.75
C ASP A 70 -15.16 10.40 -1.34
N MET A 71 -15.01 10.21 -0.02
CA MET A 71 -14.30 9.08 0.59
C MET A 71 -15.18 8.34 1.60
N VAL A 72 -15.12 7.01 1.57
CA VAL A 72 -15.87 6.15 2.50
C VAL A 72 -14.99 5.01 3.02
N ALA A 73 -15.16 4.64 4.30
CA ALA A 73 -14.47 3.50 4.89
C ALA A 73 -15.34 2.24 4.78
N ALA A 74 -15.01 1.34 3.87
CA ALA A 74 -15.84 0.20 3.52
C ALA A 74 -15.02 -1.08 3.31
N TYR A 75 -15.70 -2.23 3.20
CA TYR A 75 -15.10 -3.54 2.94
C TYR A 75 -15.83 -4.25 1.80
N PHE A 76 -15.18 -5.22 1.16
CA PHE A 76 -15.85 -6.02 0.14
C PHE A 76 -16.66 -7.14 0.79
N ASN A 77 -17.98 -7.10 0.62
CA ASN A 77 -18.88 -8.13 1.11
C ASN A 77 -18.91 -9.30 0.11
N VAL A 78 -18.25 -10.40 0.44
CA VAL A 78 -18.15 -11.58 -0.44
C VAL A 78 -19.52 -12.24 -0.67
N GLY A 79 -20.45 -12.14 0.29
CA GLY A 79 -21.79 -12.74 0.19
C GLY A 79 -22.66 -12.06 -0.86
N TYR A 80 -22.56 -10.73 -0.97
CA TYR A 80 -23.34 -9.92 -1.91
C TYR A 80 -22.53 -9.49 -3.14
N ALA A 81 -21.21 -9.71 -3.15
CA ALA A 81 -20.28 -9.27 -4.17
C ALA A 81 -20.30 -7.74 -4.41
N THR A 82 -20.50 -6.97 -3.33
CA THR A 82 -20.60 -5.50 -3.33
C THR A 82 -19.65 -4.88 -2.29
N TRP A 83 -19.40 -3.57 -2.42
CA TRP A 83 -18.75 -2.78 -1.37
C TRP A 83 -19.79 -2.32 -0.35
N ASP A 84 -19.45 -2.37 0.93
CA ASP A 84 -20.38 -2.13 2.05
C ASP A 84 -19.62 -1.42 3.19
N ASP A 85 -20.18 -0.36 3.76
CA ASP A 85 -19.61 0.37 4.90
C ASP A 85 -20.21 -0.07 6.27
N GLY A 86 -21.24 -0.90 6.22
CA GLY A 86 -21.98 -1.46 7.35
C GLY A 86 -23.34 -0.81 7.60
N ASP A 87 -23.81 0.08 6.73
CA ASP A 87 -25.10 0.75 6.88
C ASP A 87 -26.30 -0.01 6.27
N HIS A 88 -26.02 -1.05 5.46
CA HIS A 88 -26.99 -1.88 4.75
C HIS A 88 -27.87 -1.13 3.72
N HIS A 89 -27.40 -0.01 3.19
CA HIS A 89 -28.11 0.78 2.17
C HIS A 89 -27.66 0.48 0.72
N ASP A 90 -26.59 -0.29 0.51
CA ASP A 90 -26.08 -0.72 -0.81
C ASP A 90 -25.90 0.44 -1.83
N ASP A 91 -25.51 1.62 -1.36
CA ASP A 91 -25.42 2.85 -2.14
C ASP A 91 -23.99 3.25 -2.55
N ILE A 92 -23.00 2.41 -2.22
CA ILE A 92 -21.59 2.64 -2.56
C ILE A 92 -21.34 2.31 -4.03
N GLN A 93 -21.23 3.35 -4.85
CA GLN A 93 -20.96 3.26 -6.29
C GLN A 93 -19.86 4.27 -6.72
N GLY A 94 -19.51 4.27 -8.01
CA GLY A 94 -18.57 5.26 -8.57
C GLY A 94 -17.13 5.21 -8.03
N LEU A 95 -16.80 4.16 -7.29
CA LEU A 95 -15.47 3.98 -6.71
C LEU A 95 -14.41 3.87 -7.81
N THR A 96 -13.32 4.60 -7.65
CA THR A 96 -12.20 4.64 -8.59
C THR A 96 -10.88 4.29 -7.93
N HIS A 97 -10.73 4.55 -6.63
CA HIS A 97 -9.49 4.32 -5.91
C HIS A 97 -9.71 3.76 -4.51
N TRP A 98 -8.68 3.13 -3.96
CA TRP A 98 -8.63 2.68 -2.58
C TRP A 98 -7.25 2.89 -1.96
N GLN A 99 -7.20 2.93 -0.64
CA GLN A 99 -5.96 2.78 0.14
C GLN A 99 -6.27 2.04 1.46
N PRO A 100 -5.27 1.45 2.13
CA PRO A 100 -5.45 0.94 3.48
C PRO A 100 -5.91 2.07 4.43
N LEU A 101 -6.67 1.72 5.47
CA LEU A 101 -7.01 2.69 6.51
C LEU A 101 -5.73 3.19 7.22
N PRO A 102 -5.66 4.48 7.58
CA PRO A 102 -4.59 4.98 8.43
C PRO A 102 -4.62 4.27 9.78
N ALA A 103 -3.46 4.21 10.44
CA ALA A 103 -3.38 3.74 11.82
C ALA A 103 -4.33 4.58 12.70
N ALA A 104 -5.01 3.92 13.63
CA ALA A 104 -5.87 4.61 14.59
C ALA A 104 -5.06 5.66 15.36
N PRO A 105 -5.68 6.80 15.72
CA PRO A 105 -5.01 7.82 16.51
C PRO A 105 -4.59 7.27 17.88
N GLU A 106 -3.48 7.77 18.40
CA GLU A 106 -3.09 7.47 19.79
C GLU A 106 -4.13 8.07 20.74
N ILE A 107 -4.67 7.24 21.64
CA ILE A 107 -5.59 7.71 22.66
C ILE A 107 -4.75 8.42 23.73
N SER A 108 -4.72 9.75 23.72
CA SER A 108 -4.23 10.52 24.87
C SER A 108 -5.22 10.33 26.03
N ARG A 109 -4.81 9.57 27.06
CA ARG A 109 -5.52 9.50 28.34
C ARG A 109 -4.98 10.53 29.32
#